data_AF-A0A6P6PEH6-F1
#
_entry.id   AF-A0A6P6PEH6-F1
#
_cell.length_a   1.000
_cell.length_b   1.000
_cell.length_c   1.000
_cell.angle_alpha   90.00
_cell.angle_beta   90.00
_cell.angle_gamma   90.00
#
_symmetry.space_group_name_H-M   'P 1'
#
loop_
_entity.id
_entity.type
_entity.pdbx_description
1 polymer ?
#
loop_
_entity_poly.entity_id
_entity_poly.type
_entity_poly.pdbx_seq_one_letter_code
_entity_poly.pdbx_strand_id
1 'polypeptide(L)'
;MVEQSDRAPLLDWEEVPPPELAPTSPSPETEDSVHSGLSSYPIEGGARADISLNTSPARANSVTAVSSESAHSPHKYSGPGRDASATDEEGDCAFHGLSVRDRRITGWEEKDQIVAVFVVTFDTRSGNMIEWCLPQDVNLEGVEFKSMASGSHRISSDFIYFRKGSYFGLACFANMPVESELERGARMKSVGILSPSYTLLYRYMHFLENQVRHQLQSPGQYSPLEAFYEDKKAVLPSGGNGLVTACPTSVLGPIVNRCMHPEMKITHPAGCMSQFIRFFGEQIMVLWKFALLRKRILIFSPPPVGVVCYRVYCCCCLANVSIPGMGVSVPEFRPFFYINVADIAALETEMSYVACTTEKIFEEKKELYDVYIDNQNVKTHRESLQPLLRLNSADREKYRKLCEQRQLLLYSQEVDGDCTSNEEDLFILFFMEQNNRIFQTLSEVAGSADPTLSAEHMRAMGLDPHSDRGFLIDLLEIYGIDVMLVIDNPCCPSHS
;
A
#
# COMPACT_ATOMS: atom_id res chain seq x y z
N MET A 1 48.31 4.53 7.36
CA MET A 1 47.92 3.20 6.84
C MET A 1 47.50 2.37 8.03
N VAL A 2 46.24 1.97 8.18
CA VAL A 2 45.09 2.01 7.25
C VAL A 2 43.89 2.64 7.98
N GLU A 3 43.08 3.42 7.26
CA GLU A 3 41.86 4.03 7.79
C GLU A 3 40.73 2.99 7.87
N GLN A 4 39.93 3.04 8.94
CA GLN A 4 38.65 2.34 9.01
C GLN A 4 37.54 3.38 8.76
N SER A 5 36.82 3.20 7.66
CA SER A 5 35.65 4.02 7.30
C SER A 5 34.37 3.18 7.34
N ASP A 6 33.25 3.90 7.41
CA ASP A 6 31.90 3.47 7.03
C ASP A 6 31.20 2.46 7.95
N ARG A 7 30.77 2.97 9.10
CA ARG A 7 29.53 2.50 9.76
C ARG A 7 28.44 3.55 9.50
N ALA A 8 27.39 3.17 8.78
CA ALA A 8 26.28 4.08 8.47
C ALA A 8 25.57 4.56 9.74
N PRO A 9 25.05 5.81 9.80
CA PRO A 9 24.34 6.30 10.98
C PRO A 9 22.99 5.59 11.11
N LEU A 10 22.74 5.02 12.29
CA LEU A 10 21.40 4.62 12.71
C LEU A 10 20.56 5.89 12.91
N LEU A 11 19.35 5.91 12.33
CA LEU A 11 18.41 7.01 12.45
C LEU A 11 17.59 6.84 13.74
N ASP A 12 18.16 7.26 14.86
CA ASP A 12 17.47 7.34 16.14
C ASP A 12 16.51 8.55 16.15
N TRP A 13 15.25 8.29 15.79
CA TRP A 13 14.16 9.27 15.88
C TRP A 13 13.48 9.20 17.25
N GLU A 14 14.08 9.80 18.27
CA GLU A 14 13.38 10.13 19.51
C GLU A 14 12.71 11.51 19.38
N GLU A 15 11.39 11.57 19.59
CA GLU A 15 10.65 12.83 19.65
C GLU A 15 11.02 13.60 20.93
N VAL A 16 11.55 14.81 20.78
CA VAL A 16 11.72 15.75 21.90
C VAL A 16 10.34 16.30 22.29
N PRO A 17 9.84 16.06 23.51
CA PRO A 17 8.56 16.60 23.94
C PRO A 17 8.61 18.13 24.02
N PRO A 18 7.51 18.84 23.68
CA PRO A 18 7.47 20.30 23.79
C PRO A 18 7.61 20.75 25.26
N PRO A 19 8.28 21.89 25.54
CA PRO A 19 8.47 22.36 26.90
C PRO A 19 7.13 22.71 27.56
N GLU A 20 6.95 22.28 28.80
CA GLU A 20 5.79 22.65 29.62
C GLU A 20 5.68 24.18 29.77
N LEU A 21 4.49 24.72 29.48
CA LEU A 21 4.17 26.10 29.77
C LEU A 21 3.98 26.29 31.28
N ALA A 22 4.84 27.12 31.89
CA ALA A 22 4.75 27.47 33.29
C ALA A 22 3.40 28.18 33.60
N PRO A 23 2.80 27.94 34.79
CA PRO A 23 1.47 28.45 35.12
C PRO A 23 1.45 29.97 35.32
N THR A 24 0.64 30.67 34.53
CA THR A 24 0.38 32.11 34.68
C THR A 24 -0.67 32.36 35.77
N SER A 25 -0.30 33.17 36.77
CA SER A 25 -1.19 33.67 37.84
C SER A 25 -2.24 34.68 37.32
N PRO A 26 -3.45 34.73 37.92
CA PRO A 26 -4.54 35.59 37.44
C PRO A 26 -4.45 37.04 37.93
N SER A 27 -5.04 37.97 37.16
CA SER A 27 -5.30 39.38 37.51
C SER A 27 -6.47 39.89 36.64
N PRO A 28 -7.24 40.90 37.09
CA PRO A 28 -8.66 40.65 37.31
C PRO A 28 -9.64 41.27 36.30
N GLU A 29 -10.91 40.97 36.53
CA GLU A 29 -12.10 41.29 35.74
C GLU A 29 -12.35 42.79 35.54
N THR A 30 -12.97 43.13 34.41
CA THR A 30 -13.88 44.28 34.31
C THR A 30 -15.05 43.92 33.39
N GLU A 31 -16.27 43.98 33.90
CA GLU A 31 -17.50 43.85 33.12
C GLU A 31 -17.73 45.11 32.28
N ASP A 32 -18.29 45.01 31.06
CA ASP A 32 -19.56 45.72 30.79
C ASP A 32 -20.36 45.27 29.55
N SER A 33 -21.65 45.13 29.83
CA SER A 33 -22.91 45.17 29.05
C SER A 33 -23.03 45.32 27.50
N VAL A 34 -23.68 44.31 26.91
CA VAL A 34 -24.88 44.26 26.02
C VAL A 34 -25.08 45.22 24.79
N HIS A 35 -25.49 44.63 23.64
CA HIS A 35 -26.69 44.93 22.79
C HIS A 35 -26.53 44.87 21.23
N SER A 36 -27.06 43.79 20.65
CA SER A 36 -27.94 43.68 19.46
C SER A 36 -27.84 44.64 18.24
N GLY A 37 -27.84 44.08 17.03
CA GLY A 37 -28.29 44.76 15.80
C GLY A 37 -28.24 43.89 14.53
N LEU A 38 -29.38 43.68 13.87
CA LEU A 38 -29.46 43.04 12.53
C LEU A 38 -29.09 44.04 11.42
N SER A 39 -28.53 43.55 10.29
CA SER A 39 -29.00 43.98 8.95
C SER A 39 -28.56 43.01 7.84
N SER A 40 -29.33 43.03 6.75
CA SER A 40 -29.29 42.13 5.58
C SER A 40 -28.52 42.67 4.37
N TYR A 41 -28.38 41.80 3.36
CA TYR A 41 -27.87 42.02 1.99
C TYR A 41 -28.27 43.33 1.28
N PRO A 42 -27.60 43.66 0.17
CA PRO A 42 -28.27 43.41 -1.13
C PRO A 42 -27.41 42.73 -2.22
N ILE A 43 -28.11 42.18 -3.22
CA ILE A 43 -27.60 41.60 -4.48
C ILE A 43 -28.04 42.50 -5.64
N GLU A 44 -27.16 42.75 -6.62
CA GLU A 44 -27.40 43.12 -8.02
C GLU A 44 -26.03 43.12 -8.74
N GLY A 45 -25.82 42.79 -10.02
CA GLY A 45 -26.67 42.28 -11.11
C GLY A 45 -26.20 42.84 -12.47
N GLY A 46 -25.83 42.02 -13.48
CA GLY A 46 -25.63 42.56 -14.85
C GLY A 46 -24.70 41.83 -15.87
N ALA A 47 -25.33 41.13 -16.83
CA ALA A 47 -25.04 41.09 -18.29
C ALA A 47 -23.67 40.68 -18.92
N ARG A 48 -23.70 39.52 -19.61
CA ARG A 48 -23.21 39.17 -20.98
C ARG A 48 -22.16 40.04 -21.73
N ALA A 49 -21.19 39.34 -22.36
CA ALA A 49 -20.77 39.56 -23.75
C ALA A 49 -20.13 38.31 -24.39
N ASP A 50 -20.48 37.98 -25.64
CA ASP A 50 -19.86 36.93 -26.46
C ASP A 50 -18.67 37.47 -27.29
N ILE A 51 -17.56 36.72 -27.42
CA ILE A 51 -16.62 36.86 -28.56
C ILE A 51 -16.11 35.47 -28.98
N SER A 52 -16.39 35.08 -30.23
CA SER A 52 -15.64 34.04 -30.96
C SER A 52 -14.60 34.69 -31.87
N LEU A 53 -13.48 34.01 -32.13
CA LEU A 53 -12.67 34.25 -33.34
C LEU A 53 -11.87 32.99 -33.73
N ASN A 54 -12.06 32.55 -34.97
CA ASN A 54 -11.27 31.49 -35.61
C ASN A 54 -9.90 32.01 -36.04
N THR A 55 -8.89 31.14 -36.16
CA THR A 55 -8.20 30.86 -37.46
C THR A 55 -7.06 29.84 -37.35
N SER A 56 -7.02 28.88 -38.29
CA SER A 56 -5.78 28.22 -38.77
C SER A 56 -5.34 28.91 -40.07
N PRO A 57 -4.13 28.68 -40.64
CA PRO A 57 -3.96 27.51 -41.54
C PRO A 57 -2.53 26.94 -41.78
N ALA A 58 -2.47 25.60 -41.87
CA ALA A 58 -1.88 24.76 -42.94
C ALA A 58 -0.41 24.87 -43.50
N ARG A 59 0.07 23.68 -43.95
CA ARG A 59 1.06 23.36 -45.03
C ARG A 59 2.57 23.40 -44.67
N ALA A 60 3.47 22.58 -45.25
CA ALA A 60 3.37 21.53 -46.30
C ALA A 60 4.57 20.53 -46.33
N ASN A 61 4.45 19.48 -47.18
CA ASN A 61 5.53 18.75 -47.93
C ASN A 61 6.45 17.76 -47.15
N SER A 62 6.42 16.43 -47.41
CA SER A 62 7.11 15.64 -48.48
C SER A 62 8.60 15.34 -48.17
N VAL A 63 9.24 14.19 -48.49
CA VAL A 63 9.15 13.24 -49.62
C VAL A 63 9.57 11.80 -49.20
N THR A 64 9.21 10.80 -50.00
CA THR A 64 9.63 9.38 -50.01
C THR A 64 11.13 9.10 -50.26
N ALA A 65 11.62 7.95 -49.75
CA ALA A 65 12.69 7.14 -50.35
C ALA A 65 12.54 5.64 -49.96
N VAL A 66 13.09 4.72 -50.74
CA VAL A 66 12.76 3.27 -50.77
C VAL A 66 14.05 2.40 -50.73
N SER A 67 13.89 1.09 -50.47
CA SER A 67 14.86 -0.02 -50.71
C SER A 67 15.75 -0.39 -49.51
N SER A 68 16.15 -1.66 -49.29
CA SER A 68 15.69 -2.97 -49.81
C SER A 68 16.37 -4.12 -49.05
N GLU A 69 15.66 -5.25 -48.91
CA GLU A 69 16.13 -6.65 -48.78
C GLU A 69 17.57 -6.99 -48.35
N SER A 70 17.68 -7.92 -47.38
CA SER A 70 18.39 -9.19 -47.63
C SER A 70 18.00 -10.25 -46.58
N ALA A 71 17.77 -11.48 -47.04
CA ALA A 71 17.49 -12.64 -46.20
C ALA A 71 18.79 -13.31 -45.71
N HIS A 72 18.71 -14.16 -44.67
CA HIS A 72 19.21 -15.54 -44.71
C HIS A 72 18.94 -16.27 -43.38
N SER A 73 18.20 -17.39 -43.45
CA SER A 73 18.33 -18.48 -42.47
C SER A 73 19.40 -19.47 -42.95
N PRO A 74 19.86 -20.37 -42.06
CA PRO A 74 19.53 -21.77 -42.35
C PRO A 74 19.17 -22.65 -41.13
N HIS A 75 18.27 -23.60 -41.43
CA HIS A 75 18.19 -24.98 -40.92
C HIS A 75 19.55 -25.65 -40.55
N LYS A 76 19.69 -26.76 -39.81
CA LYS A 76 18.82 -27.89 -39.34
C LYS A 76 19.66 -28.71 -38.33
N TYR A 77 19.06 -29.57 -37.50
CA TYR A 77 19.41 -31.02 -37.33
C TYR A 77 18.53 -31.69 -36.24
N SER A 78 18.52 -33.03 -36.19
CA SER A 78 17.37 -33.81 -35.70
C SER A 78 17.70 -35.14 -34.99
N GLY A 79 17.15 -35.33 -33.76
CA GLY A 79 16.86 -36.62 -33.07
C GLY A 79 18.02 -37.58 -32.73
N PRO A 80 17.79 -38.76 -32.10
CA PRO A 80 16.63 -39.26 -31.30
C PRO A 80 17.01 -39.40 -29.78
N GLY A 81 16.26 -39.99 -28.83
CA GLY A 81 14.91 -40.60 -28.80
C GLY A 81 14.88 -42.08 -28.36
N ARG A 82 14.46 -42.42 -27.11
CA ARG A 82 14.14 -43.81 -26.65
C ARG A 82 13.37 -43.88 -25.30
N ASP A 83 12.53 -44.91 -25.15
CA ASP A 83 11.56 -45.16 -24.05
C ASP A 83 12.02 -46.21 -22.99
N ALA A 84 11.09 -46.48 -22.04
CA ALA A 84 10.97 -47.60 -21.07
C ALA A 84 11.46 -47.34 -19.63
N SER A 85 10.87 -47.90 -18.54
CA SER A 85 9.53 -48.48 -18.27
C SER A 85 9.37 -48.66 -16.74
N ALA A 86 8.15 -48.86 -16.22
CA ALA A 86 7.85 -48.92 -14.77
C ALA A 86 8.12 -50.28 -14.09
N THR A 87 8.20 -50.30 -12.74
CA THR A 87 7.55 -51.29 -11.83
C THR A 87 7.67 -50.91 -10.34
N ASP A 88 6.51 -51.00 -9.66
CA ASP A 88 6.25 -51.59 -8.32
C ASP A 88 6.56 -50.87 -6.98
N GLU A 89 5.82 -51.36 -5.97
CA GLU A 89 5.41 -50.70 -4.73
C GLU A 89 6.15 -51.25 -3.49
N GLU A 90 6.33 -50.44 -2.44
CA GLU A 90 5.85 -50.71 -1.07
C GLU A 90 6.12 -49.49 -0.17
N GLY A 91 5.31 -49.30 0.88
CA GLY A 91 5.28 -48.04 1.64
C GLY A 91 6.16 -48.01 2.89
N ASP A 92 6.59 -46.81 3.27
CA ASP A 92 6.95 -46.50 4.66
C ASP A 92 6.48 -45.07 5.02
N CYS A 93 5.95 -44.91 6.24
CA CYS A 93 5.27 -43.70 6.68
C CYS A 93 6.24 -42.73 7.37
N ALA A 94 6.98 -41.94 6.59
CA ALA A 94 7.84 -40.89 7.10
C ALA A 94 7.42 -39.49 6.60
N PHE A 95 7.07 -38.60 7.54
CA PHE A 95 6.88 -37.17 7.28
C PHE A 95 8.23 -36.53 6.88
N HIS A 96 8.56 -36.56 5.59
CA HIS A 96 9.66 -35.77 5.06
C HIS A 96 9.20 -34.32 4.85
N GLY A 97 9.87 -33.39 5.54
CA GLY A 97 9.58 -31.96 5.42
C GLY A 97 9.65 -31.49 3.96
N LEU A 98 8.71 -30.62 3.59
CA LEU A 98 8.64 -30.01 2.26
C LEU A 98 9.87 -29.13 2.04
N SER A 99 10.93 -29.72 1.47
CA SER A 99 12.04 -28.97 0.90
C SER A 99 11.48 -28.09 -0.22
N VAL A 100 11.48 -26.77 0.01
CA VAL A 100 11.08 -25.77 -1.00
C VAL A 100 12.17 -25.71 -2.06
N ARG A 101 12.18 -26.71 -2.96
CA ARG A 101 13.02 -26.75 -4.14
C ARG A 101 12.18 -26.84 -5.41
N ASP A 102 11.96 -25.65 -5.96
CA ASP A 102 12.10 -25.39 -7.39
C ASP A 102 11.11 -26.10 -8.32
N ARG A 103 9.81 -25.85 -8.14
CA ARG A 103 8.81 -26.05 -9.20
C ARG A 103 8.64 -24.77 -10.01
N ARG A 104 9.61 -24.48 -10.89
CA ARG A 104 9.59 -23.32 -11.81
C ARG A 104 8.32 -23.30 -12.65
N ILE A 105 7.36 -22.48 -12.25
CA ILE A 105 6.36 -21.96 -13.17
C ILE A 105 7.11 -20.94 -14.03
N THR A 106 7.13 -21.19 -15.34
CA THR A 106 7.78 -20.41 -16.41
C THR A 106 8.01 -18.93 -16.08
N GLY A 107 9.26 -18.46 -16.20
CA GLY A 107 9.64 -17.10 -15.85
C GLY A 107 8.92 -16.03 -16.67
N TRP A 108 7.97 -15.35 -16.05
CA TRP A 108 7.49 -14.03 -16.47
C TRP A 108 8.35 -13.01 -15.72
N GLU A 109 9.37 -12.44 -16.37
CA GLU A 109 10.02 -11.25 -15.83
C GLU A 109 9.00 -10.11 -15.83
N GLU A 110 8.65 -9.59 -14.65
CA GLU A 110 7.84 -8.38 -14.54
C GLU A 110 8.62 -7.23 -15.20
N LYS A 111 8.08 -6.71 -16.30
CA LYS A 111 8.75 -5.69 -17.10
C LYS A 111 8.47 -4.31 -16.53
N ASP A 112 9.46 -3.44 -16.67
CA ASP A 112 9.32 -2.02 -16.45
C ASP A 112 8.23 -1.46 -17.37
N GLN A 113 7.20 -0.83 -16.79
CA GLN A 113 6.03 -0.29 -17.51
C GLN A 113 5.68 1.10 -16.98
N ILE A 114 6.49 2.10 -17.35
CA ILE A 114 6.23 3.49 -16.97
C ILE A 114 5.17 4.09 -17.92
N VAL A 115 4.07 4.57 -17.36
CA VAL A 115 2.96 5.19 -18.10
C VAL A 115 3.13 6.70 -18.17
N ALA A 116 3.73 7.31 -17.14
CA ALA A 116 4.07 8.72 -17.13
C ALA A 116 5.28 9.02 -16.25
N VAL A 117 5.96 10.12 -16.54
CA VAL A 117 6.97 10.76 -15.68
C VAL A 117 6.59 12.24 -15.56
N PHE A 118 6.70 12.82 -14.37
CA PHE A 118 6.26 14.18 -14.12
C PHE A 118 7.13 14.91 -13.08
N VAL A 119 7.11 16.24 -13.17
CA VAL A 119 7.68 17.16 -12.19
C VAL A 119 6.57 18.08 -11.68
N VAL A 120 6.43 18.15 -10.37
CA VAL A 120 5.53 19.06 -9.65
C VAL A 120 6.39 20.15 -9.01
N THR A 121 5.92 21.40 -9.07
CA THR A 121 6.51 22.53 -8.36
C THR A 121 5.47 23.19 -7.47
N PHE A 122 5.92 23.82 -6.39
CA PHE A 122 5.09 24.78 -5.64
C PHE A 122 5.25 26.18 -6.24
N ASP A 123 4.13 26.81 -6.60
CA ASP A 123 4.04 28.23 -6.92
C ASP A 123 3.38 28.99 -5.76
N THR A 124 3.93 30.15 -5.40
CA THR A 124 3.50 30.89 -4.20
C THR A 124 2.12 31.57 -4.34
N ARG A 125 1.55 31.58 -5.55
CA ARG A 125 0.21 32.13 -5.86
C ARG A 125 -0.79 31.04 -6.25
N SER A 126 -0.37 30.04 -7.02
CA SER A 126 -1.23 28.97 -7.56
C SER A 126 -1.20 27.67 -6.75
N GLY A 127 -0.25 27.49 -5.83
CA GLY A 127 -0.09 26.27 -5.04
C GLY A 127 0.71 25.19 -5.78
N ASN A 128 0.41 23.91 -5.52
CA ASN A 128 1.06 22.81 -6.23
C ASN A 128 0.60 22.79 -7.70
N MET A 129 1.53 22.62 -8.64
CA MET A 129 1.21 22.52 -10.08
C MET A 129 2.17 21.56 -10.79
N ILE A 130 1.68 20.87 -11.82
CA ILE A 130 2.51 20.10 -12.74
C ILE A 130 3.34 21.09 -13.59
N GLU A 131 4.66 21.07 -13.41
CA GLU A 131 5.61 21.91 -14.15
C GLU A 131 5.95 21.31 -15.52
N TRP A 132 6.06 19.98 -15.56
CA TRP A 132 6.45 19.21 -16.74
C TRP A 132 5.95 17.77 -16.63
N CYS A 133 5.64 17.13 -17.76
CA CYS A 133 5.38 15.69 -17.81
C CYS A 133 5.63 15.08 -19.19
N LEU A 134 5.77 13.75 -19.21
CA LEU A 134 5.65 12.90 -20.39
C LEU A 134 4.71 11.71 -20.10
N PRO A 135 3.91 11.27 -21.09
CA PRO A 135 3.65 11.95 -22.36
C PRO A 135 2.83 13.23 -22.15
N GLN A 136 2.91 14.19 -23.08
CA GLN A 136 2.37 15.55 -22.88
C GLN A 136 0.82 15.62 -22.73
N ASP A 137 0.12 14.58 -23.16
CA ASP A 137 -1.34 14.46 -23.18
C ASP A 137 -1.91 13.58 -22.03
N VAL A 138 -1.06 13.13 -21.09
CA VAL A 138 -1.51 12.27 -19.98
C VAL A 138 -2.30 13.05 -18.92
N ASN A 139 -3.44 12.48 -18.50
CA ASN A 139 -4.24 13.06 -17.42
C ASN A 139 -3.54 12.86 -16.06
N LEU A 140 -2.91 13.93 -15.56
CA LEU A 140 -2.29 14.02 -14.24
C LEU A 140 -3.10 14.85 -13.23
N GLU A 141 -4.36 15.17 -13.51
CA GLU A 141 -5.20 16.00 -12.62
C GLU A 141 -5.21 15.44 -11.18
N GLY A 142 -4.83 16.27 -10.20
CA GLY A 142 -4.75 15.90 -8.79
C GLY A 142 -3.47 15.16 -8.37
N VAL A 143 -2.56 14.82 -9.30
CA VAL A 143 -1.26 14.22 -8.98
C VAL A 143 -0.36 15.21 -8.24
N GLU A 144 -0.51 16.50 -8.50
CA GLU A 144 0.15 17.61 -7.81
C GLU A 144 -0.17 17.66 -6.30
N PHE A 145 -1.37 17.24 -5.88
CA PHE A 145 -1.77 17.18 -4.47
C PHE A 145 -1.45 15.84 -3.80
N LYS A 146 -1.12 14.80 -4.58
CA LYS A 146 -0.66 13.50 -4.10
C LYS A 146 0.87 13.43 -3.97
N SER A 147 1.58 14.11 -4.86
CA SER A 147 3.06 14.11 -4.93
C SER A 147 3.72 15.09 -3.97
N MET A 148 2.93 16.01 -3.39
CA MET A 148 3.34 17.00 -2.40
C MET A 148 2.24 17.11 -1.33
N ALA A 149 2.35 16.27 -0.30
CA ALA A 149 1.35 16.13 0.75
C ALA A 149 1.17 17.41 1.59
N SER A 150 0.00 17.53 2.23
CA SER A 150 -0.22 18.60 3.21
C SER A 150 0.78 18.46 4.36
N GLY A 151 1.53 19.53 4.63
CA GLY A 151 2.61 19.57 5.62
C GLY A 151 4.04 19.38 5.09
N SER A 152 4.25 18.99 3.82
CA SER A 152 5.60 18.69 3.30
C SER A 152 6.59 19.87 3.35
N HIS A 153 6.11 21.12 3.45
CA HIS A 153 6.94 22.31 3.68
C HIS A 153 7.78 22.27 4.98
N ARG A 154 7.44 21.38 5.92
CA ARG A 154 8.13 21.24 7.23
C ARG A 154 9.34 20.29 7.18
N ILE A 155 9.51 19.55 6.09
CA ILE A 155 10.57 18.56 5.92
C ILE A 155 11.42 18.89 4.69
N SER A 156 12.65 18.37 4.66
CA SER A 156 13.62 18.58 3.58
C SER A 156 13.42 17.64 2.39
N SER A 157 12.92 16.42 2.63
CA SER A 157 12.64 15.42 1.60
C SER A 157 11.65 14.37 2.08
N ASP A 158 10.93 13.76 1.14
CA ASP A 158 9.99 12.65 1.38
C ASP A 158 9.89 11.79 0.10
N PHE A 159 9.25 10.63 0.20
CA PHE A 159 8.76 9.89 -0.96
C PHE A 159 7.32 9.47 -0.69
N ILE A 160 6.48 9.41 -1.72
CA ILE A 160 5.05 9.16 -1.57
C ILE A 160 4.62 8.14 -2.62
N TYR A 161 4.01 7.04 -2.15
CA TYR A 161 3.23 6.15 -3.00
C TYR A 161 1.77 6.62 -2.99
N PHE A 162 1.09 6.54 -4.12
CA PHE A 162 -0.33 6.90 -4.24
C PHE A 162 -1.01 6.16 -5.38
N ARG A 163 -2.35 6.19 -5.42
CA ARG A 163 -3.16 5.67 -6.55
C ARG A 163 -3.71 6.83 -7.41
N LYS A 164 -3.70 6.67 -8.73
CA LYS A 164 -4.35 7.55 -9.74
C LYS A 164 -5.12 6.66 -10.72
N GLY A 165 -6.42 6.48 -10.46
CA GLY A 165 -7.28 5.58 -11.25
C GLY A 165 -6.84 4.12 -11.16
N SER A 166 -6.42 3.54 -12.30
CA SER A 166 -5.87 2.19 -12.40
C SER A 166 -4.35 2.10 -12.20
N TYR A 167 -3.67 3.23 -11.98
CA TYR A 167 -2.21 3.28 -11.84
C TYR A 167 -1.77 3.57 -10.41
N PHE A 168 -0.55 3.14 -10.12
CA PHE A 168 0.20 3.49 -8.92
C PHE A 168 1.28 4.50 -9.26
N GLY A 169 1.44 5.50 -8.40
CA GLY A 169 2.49 6.49 -8.49
C GLY A 169 3.53 6.33 -7.39
N LEU A 170 4.78 6.68 -7.72
CA LEU A 170 5.83 6.98 -6.76
C LEU A 170 6.37 8.36 -7.09
N ALA A 171 6.40 9.27 -6.12
CA ALA A 171 7.00 10.59 -6.25
C ALA A 171 7.99 10.86 -5.12
N CYS A 172 9.13 11.46 -5.43
CA CYS A 172 10.14 11.89 -4.46
C CYS A 172 10.11 13.42 -4.36
N PHE A 173 9.85 13.91 -3.16
CA PHE A 173 9.76 15.32 -2.80
C PHE A 173 11.10 15.83 -2.24
N ALA A 174 11.45 17.07 -2.55
CA ALA A 174 12.49 17.80 -1.84
C ALA A 174 12.19 19.30 -1.71
N ASN A 175 12.70 19.88 -0.64
CA ASN A 175 12.59 21.27 -0.24
C ASN A 175 13.99 21.85 -0.01
N MET A 176 14.29 22.97 -0.64
CA MET A 176 15.58 23.66 -0.56
C MET A 176 15.36 25.13 -0.19
N PRO A 177 16.01 25.64 0.87
CA PRO A 177 15.96 27.07 1.16
C PRO A 177 16.63 27.86 0.04
N VAL A 178 16.06 29.02 -0.33
CA VAL A 178 16.53 29.88 -1.41
C VAL A 178 16.51 31.35 -0.99
N GLU A 179 17.51 32.12 -1.39
CA GLU A 179 17.54 33.57 -1.18
C GLU A 179 16.68 34.29 -2.23
N SER A 180 15.36 34.07 -2.19
CA SER A 180 14.38 34.60 -3.14
C SER A 180 13.08 35.00 -2.43
N GLU A 181 12.74 36.29 -2.44
CA GLU A 181 11.48 36.79 -1.91
C GLU A 181 10.26 36.30 -2.70
N LEU A 182 10.42 36.11 -4.02
CA LEU A 182 9.37 35.61 -4.92
C LEU A 182 8.98 34.16 -4.57
N GLU A 183 9.98 33.35 -4.19
CA GLU A 183 9.82 31.96 -3.74
C GLU A 183 9.63 31.87 -2.20
N ARG A 184 9.45 33.00 -1.51
CA ARG A 184 9.26 33.10 -0.04
C ARG A 184 10.30 32.32 0.79
N GLY A 185 11.55 32.28 0.32
CA GLY A 185 12.64 31.63 1.04
C GLY A 185 12.77 30.11 0.83
N ALA A 186 11.86 29.45 0.10
CA ALA A 186 11.88 27.99 -0.05
C ALA A 186 11.41 27.52 -1.44
N ARG A 187 12.26 26.75 -2.13
CA ARG A 187 11.94 26.08 -3.39
C ARG A 187 11.56 24.64 -3.12
N MET A 188 10.38 24.24 -3.54
CA MET A 188 9.82 22.90 -3.31
C MET A 188 9.42 22.26 -4.63
N LYS A 189 9.90 21.03 -4.86
CA LYS A 189 9.56 20.23 -6.04
C LYS A 189 9.33 18.77 -5.66
N SER A 190 8.63 18.05 -6.53
CA SER A 190 8.47 16.61 -6.46
C SER A 190 8.62 16.01 -7.85
N VAL A 191 9.37 14.91 -7.98
CA VAL A 191 9.56 14.20 -9.26
C VAL A 191 9.02 12.79 -9.11
N GLY A 192 8.15 12.37 -10.03
CA GLY A 192 7.47 11.08 -9.90
C GLY A 192 7.13 10.40 -11.20
N ILE A 193 6.64 9.18 -11.07
CA ILE A 193 6.33 8.25 -12.14
C ILE A 193 5.01 7.54 -11.87
N LEU A 194 4.32 7.11 -12.94
CA LEU A 194 3.14 6.24 -12.86
C LEU A 194 3.41 4.88 -13.52
N SER A 195 2.87 3.80 -12.95
CA SER A 195 2.99 2.41 -13.42
C SER A 195 1.67 1.66 -13.19
N PRO A 196 1.32 0.62 -13.99
CA PRO A 196 0.20 -0.27 -13.69
C PRO A 196 0.41 -1.13 -12.44
N SER A 197 1.67 -1.31 -12.01
CA SER A 197 2.07 -2.10 -10.84
C SER A 197 2.95 -1.28 -9.90
N TYR A 198 2.69 -1.33 -8.60
CA TYR A 198 3.55 -0.68 -7.59
C TYR A 198 4.76 -1.52 -7.19
N THR A 199 4.79 -2.83 -7.50
CA THR A 199 5.80 -3.78 -7.04
C THR A 199 7.21 -3.39 -7.45
N LEU A 200 7.39 -2.79 -8.63
CA LEU A 200 8.70 -2.41 -9.18
C LEU A 200 9.09 -0.95 -8.94
N LEU A 201 8.17 -0.09 -8.48
CA LEU A 201 8.40 1.36 -8.37
C LEU A 201 9.61 1.70 -7.48
N TYR A 202 9.84 0.93 -6.41
CA TYR A 202 10.96 1.12 -5.48
C TYR A 202 12.33 1.15 -6.18
N ARG A 203 12.49 0.45 -7.31
CA ARG A 203 13.74 0.41 -8.09
C ARG A 203 14.16 1.78 -8.60
N TYR A 204 13.21 2.70 -8.73
CA TYR A 204 13.43 4.05 -9.25
C TYR A 204 13.54 5.12 -8.16
N MET A 205 13.29 4.79 -6.90
CA MET A 205 13.27 5.76 -5.79
C MET A 205 14.56 6.60 -5.73
N HIS A 206 15.73 5.95 -5.78
CA HIS A 206 17.02 6.65 -5.77
C HIS A 206 17.24 7.54 -7.02
N PHE A 207 16.76 7.12 -8.18
CA PHE A 207 16.80 7.95 -9.40
C PHE A 207 15.93 9.19 -9.22
N LEU A 208 14.68 9.04 -8.77
CA LEU A 208 13.74 10.15 -8.57
C LEU A 208 14.22 11.13 -7.49
N GLU A 209 14.78 10.63 -6.39
CA GLU A 209 15.44 11.46 -5.38
C GLU A 209 16.58 12.32 -5.95
N ASN A 210 17.42 11.75 -6.82
CA ASN A 210 18.50 12.50 -7.46
C ASN A 210 17.95 13.50 -8.48
N GLN A 211 16.89 13.14 -9.21
CA GLN A 211 16.24 14.04 -10.16
C GLN A 211 15.54 15.22 -9.48
N VAL A 212 14.85 15.03 -8.34
CA VAL A 212 14.23 16.16 -7.63
C VAL A 212 15.28 17.13 -7.07
N ARG A 213 16.40 16.61 -6.52
CA ARG A 213 17.54 17.43 -6.10
C ARG A 213 18.14 18.22 -7.27
N HIS A 214 18.28 17.59 -8.45
CA HIS A 214 18.72 18.25 -9.67
C HIS A 214 17.74 19.35 -10.12
N GLN A 215 16.43 19.10 -10.13
CA GLN A 215 15.41 20.08 -10.52
C GLN A 215 15.32 21.30 -9.59
N LEU A 216 15.75 21.17 -8.32
CA LEU A 216 15.85 22.29 -7.39
C LEU A 216 17.04 23.20 -7.70
N GLN A 217 18.19 22.61 -8.06
CA GLN A 217 19.43 23.33 -8.40
C GLN A 217 19.41 23.92 -9.82
N SER A 218 18.91 23.15 -10.79
CA SER A 218 18.87 23.46 -12.21
C SER A 218 17.45 23.27 -12.79
N PRO A 219 16.48 24.15 -12.47
CA PRO A 219 15.11 24.04 -12.99
C PRO A 219 15.05 24.02 -14.53
N GLY A 220 14.08 23.29 -15.07
CA GLY A 220 13.82 23.25 -16.52
C GLY A 220 14.68 22.26 -17.32
N GLN A 221 15.60 21.53 -16.68
CA GLN A 221 16.49 20.57 -17.34
C GLN A 221 15.92 19.14 -17.26
N TYR A 222 15.09 18.75 -18.23
CA TYR A 222 14.34 17.48 -18.18
C TYR A 222 14.98 16.30 -18.94
N SER A 223 16.09 16.49 -19.64
CA SER A 223 16.68 15.46 -20.51
C SER A 223 16.99 14.10 -19.85
N PRO A 224 17.36 13.99 -18.55
CA PRO A 224 17.50 12.68 -17.91
C PRO A 224 16.15 11.97 -17.68
N LEU A 225 15.07 12.74 -17.45
CA LEU A 225 13.71 12.21 -17.31
C LEU A 225 13.12 11.80 -18.66
N GLU A 226 13.43 12.55 -19.72
CA GLU A 226 13.10 12.18 -21.11
C GLU A 226 13.76 10.86 -21.50
N ALA A 227 15.08 10.73 -21.30
CA ALA A 227 15.81 9.50 -21.59
C ALA A 227 15.31 8.30 -20.75
N PHE A 228 15.00 8.52 -19.47
CA PHE A 228 14.40 7.51 -18.60
C PHE A 228 13.02 7.05 -19.09
N TYR A 229 12.15 7.99 -19.48
CA TYR A 229 10.84 7.64 -20.02
C TYR A 229 10.97 6.85 -21.32
N GLU A 230 11.84 7.25 -22.24
CA GLU A 230 12.03 6.54 -23.51
C GLU A 230 12.55 5.09 -23.33
N ASP A 231 13.42 4.83 -22.33
CA ASP A 231 13.89 3.47 -21.97
C ASP A 231 12.82 2.61 -21.29
N LYS A 232 11.98 3.22 -20.44
CA LYS A 232 11.08 2.51 -19.51
C LYS A 232 9.59 2.58 -19.85
N LYS A 233 9.19 3.31 -20.89
CA LYS A 233 7.77 3.51 -21.22
C LYS A 233 7.06 2.19 -21.57
N ALA A 234 5.82 2.07 -21.08
CA ALA A 234 4.97 0.94 -21.37
C ALA A 234 4.66 0.86 -22.87
N VAL A 235 4.94 -0.29 -23.49
CA VAL A 235 4.57 -0.55 -24.90
C VAL A 235 3.08 -0.91 -24.94
N LEU A 236 2.24 0.08 -25.23
CA LEU A 236 0.79 -0.10 -25.36
C LEU A 236 0.45 -0.84 -26.67
N PRO A 237 -0.44 -1.84 -26.65
CA PRO A 237 -0.91 -2.50 -27.87
C PRO A 237 -1.57 -1.50 -28.83
N SER A 238 -1.09 -1.46 -30.08
CA SER A 238 -1.60 -0.54 -31.10
C SER A 238 -2.96 -1.00 -31.67
N GLY A 239 -4.05 -0.78 -30.91
CA GLY A 239 -5.40 -1.11 -31.41
C GLY A 239 -6.53 -0.87 -30.41
N GLY A 240 -7.19 0.29 -30.50
CA GLY A 240 -8.38 0.65 -29.71
C GLY A 240 -8.14 1.87 -28.82
N ASN A 241 -9.12 2.78 -28.79
CA ASN A 241 -9.19 4.05 -28.05
C ASN A 241 -8.21 4.15 -26.86
N GLY A 242 -7.36 5.20 -26.84
CA GLY A 242 -6.19 5.41 -25.97
C GLY A 242 -6.39 5.46 -24.44
N LEU A 243 -7.43 4.84 -23.91
CA LEU A 243 -7.32 4.13 -22.65
C LEU A 243 -6.21 3.07 -22.81
N VAL A 244 -5.23 3.04 -21.90
CA VAL A 244 -4.56 1.78 -21.62
C VAL A 244 -5.65 0.80 -21.24
N THR A 245 -5.74 -0.34 -21.93
CA THR A 245 -6.66 -1.41 -21.53
C THR A 245 -6.37 -1.73 -20.08
N ALA A 246 -7.28 -1.34 -19.19
CA ALA A 246 -7.20 -1.68 -17.77
C ALA A 246 -6.94 -3.18 -17.68
N CYS A 247 -5.90 -3.58 -16.92
CA CYS A 247 -5.41 -4.95 -16.81
C CYS A 247 -6.62 -5.91 -16.80
N PRO A 248 -6.78 -6.78 -17.82
CA PRO A 248 -8.10 -7.20 -18.31
C PRO A 248 -8.94 -7.76 -17.18
N THR A 249 -9.83 -6.91 -16.64
CA THR A 249 -10.47 -7.15 -15.34
C THR A 249 -11.51 -8.28 -15.42
N SER A 250 -11.80 -8.75 -16.64
CA SER A 250 -12.63 -9.90 -16.95
C SER A 250 -11.85 -11.16 -17.41
N VAL A 251 -10.52 -11.13 -17.47
CA VAL A 251 -9.68 -12.29 -17.88
C VAL A 251 -8.46 -12.53 -16.96
N LEU A 252 -8.29 -11.72 -15.90
CA LEU A 252 -7.17 -11.83 -14.94
C LEU A 252 -7.59 -12.29 -13.53
N GLY A 253 -8.81 -12.78 -13.35
CA GLY A 253 -9.06 -13.78 -12.31
C GLY A 253 -8.52 -15.14 -12.81
N PRO A 254 -7.65 -15.88 -12.07
CA PRO A 254 -7.25 -15.74 -10.67
C PRO A 254 -5.74 -15.43 -10.53
N ILE A 255 -5.23 -14.39 -11.19
CA ILE A 255 -3.80 -14.07 -11.20
C ILE A 255 -3.44 -12.93 -10.23
N VAL A 256 -4.38 -12.06 -9.84
CA VAL A 256 -4.08 -11.01 -8.83
C VAL A 256 -3.72 -11.63 -7.46
N ASN A 257 -4.38 -12.71 -7.05
CA ASN A 257 -3.97 -13.54 -5.89
C ASN A 257 -2.64 -14.32 -6.09
N ARG A 258 -2.03 -14.28 -7.29
CA ARG A 258 -0.68 -14.80 -7.57
C ARG A 258 0.37 -13.70 -7.79
N CYS A 259 -0.04 -12.44 -7.94
CA CYS A 259 0.85 -11.30 -8.17
C CYS A 259 1.26 -10.57 -6.89
N MET A 260 0.75 -10.97 -5.72
CA MET A 260 1.54 -10.88 -4.48
C MET A 260 2.60 -12.00 -4.52
N HIS A 261 3.58 -11.86 -5.42
CA HIS A 261 4.77 -12.71 -5.37
C HIS A 261 5.45 -12.47 -4.00
N PRO A 262 5.91 -13.53 -3.30
CA PRO A 262 6.81 -13.38 -2.15
C PRO A 262 8.07 -12.57 -2.50
N GLU A 263 8.40 -12.48 -3.79
CA GLU A 263 9.46 -11.62 -4.32
C GLU A 263 8.98 -10.22 -4.72
N MET A 264 8.14 -9.57 -3.89
CA MET A 264 8.45 -8.17 -3.59
C MET A 264 9.75 -8.14 -2.77
N LYS A 265 10.88 -8.40 -3.47
CA LYS A 265 12.23 -8.09 -2.98
C LYS A 265 12.37 -6.58 -2.99
N ILE A 266 11.68 -5.92 -2.06
CA ILE A 266 11.81 -4.49 -1.82
C ILE A 266 13.22 -4.29 -1.26
N THR A 267 14.15 -3.96 -2.14
CA THR A 267 15.51 -3.55 -1.80
C THR A 267 15.54 -2.01 -1.89
N HIS A 268 15.06 -1.23 -0.91
CA HIS A 268 14.79 -1.49 0.51
C HIS A 268 13.74 -0.47 1.00
N PRO A 269 12.82 -0.87 1.88
CA PRO A 269 12.81 -0.31 3.24
C PRO A 269 12.80 -1.45 4.27
N ALA A 270 13.48 -2.57 4.00
CA ALA A 270 13.42 -3.77 4.83
C ALA A 270 13.68 -3.47 6.31
N GLY A 271 13.10 -4.35 7.13
CA GLY A 271 12.64 -3.92 8.44
C GLY A 271 11.36 -3.07 8.38
N CYS A 272 10.64 -2.91 7.26
CA CYS A 272 9.38 -2.15 7.26
C CYS A 272 8.28 -2.95 7.95
N MET A 273 8.19 -4.25 7.70
CA MET A 273 7.38 -5.16 8.49
C MET A 273 7.92 -5.22 9.92
N SER A 274 9.23 -5.39 10.13
CA SER A 274 9.82 -5.40 11.48
C SER A 274 9.49 -4.15 12.30
N GLN A 275 9.61 -2.96 11.72
CA GLN A 275 9.22 -1.69 12.33
C GLN A 275 7.71 -1.61 12.54
N PHE A 276 6.89 -2.07 11.61
CA PHE A 276 5.43 -2.08 11.71
C PHE A 276 4.94 -2.99 12.85
N ILE A 277 5.46 -4.22 12.94
CA ILE A 277 5.18 -5.15 14.05
C ILE A 277 5.65 -4.54 15.39
N ARG A 278 6.88 -3.99 15.47
CA ARG A 278 7.39 -3.34 16.69
C ARG A 278 6.57 -2.10 17.09
N PHE A 279 6.10 -1.32 16.12
CA PHE A 279 5.34 -0.09 16.36
C PHE A 279 3.94 -0.34 16.91
N PHE A 280 3.24 -1.39 16.45
CA PHE A 280 1.93 -1.75 17.01
C PHE A 280 2.03 -2.70 18.22
N GLY A 281 3.14 -3.44 18.37
CA GLY A 281 3.27 -4.46 19.40
C GLY A 281 2.14 -5.49 19.32
N GLU A 282 1.55 -5.85 20.47
CA GLU A 282 0.40 -6.76 20.52
C GLU A 282 -0.80 -6.29 19.68
N GLN A 283 -1.00 -4.97 19.48
CA GLN A 283 -2.12 -4.43 18.71
C GLN A 283 -2.08 -4.83 17.22
N ILE A 284 -0.96 -5.38 16.75
CA ILE A 284 -0.91 -5.99 15.41
C ILE A 284 -1.96 -7.11 15.26
N MET A 285 -2.32 -7.81 16.33
CA MET A 285 -3.33 -8.88 16.29
C MET A 285 -4.74 -8.35 16.11
N VAL A 286 -5.03 -7.13 16.61
CA VAL A 286 -6.27 -6.41 16.32
C VAL A 286 -6.29 -5.96 14.86
N LEU A 287 -5.18 -5.39 14.38
CA LEU A 287 -5.06 -4.92 13.00
C LEU A 287 -5.16 -6.05 11.98
N TRP A 288 -4.56 -7.21 12.29
CA TRP A 288 -4.65 -8.45 11.52
C TRP A 288 -6.08 -8.95 11.36
N LYS A 289 -6.90 -8.95 12.44
CA LYS A 289 -8.32 -9.31 12.36
C LYS A 289 -9.08 -8.38 11.41
N PHE A 290 -8.88 -7.07 11.50
CA PHE A 290 -9.51 -6.12 10.58
C PHE A 290 -9.06 -6.29 9.12
N ALA A 291 -7.79 -6.62 8.90
CA ALA A 291 -7.24 -6.93 7.59
C ALA A 291 -7.87 -8.20 6.98
N LEU A 292 -7.97 -9.28 7.76
CA LEU A 292 -8.66 -10.51 7.35
C LEU A 292 -10.13 -10.25 7.00
N LEU A 293 -10.82 -9.42 7.79
CA LEU A 293 -12.20 -8.97 7.54
C LEU A 293 -12.32 -7.92 6.43
N ARG A 294 -11.26 -7.62 5.68
CA ARG A 294 -11.24 -6.70 4.53
C ARG A 294 -11.81 -5.31 4.84
N LYS A 295 -11.74 -4.85 6.09
CA LYS A 295 -12.32 -3.56 6.50
C LYS A 295 -11.60 -2.39 5.81
N ARG A 296 -12.24 -1.23 5.70
CA ARG A 296 -11.61 0.00 5.18
C ARG A 296 -10.75 0.62 6.28
N ILE A 297 -9.42 0.58 6.13
CA ILE A 297 -8.46 1.02 7.14
C ILE A 297 -7.76 2.30 6.70
N LEU A 298 -7.84 3.35 7.51
CA LEU A 298 -7.22 4.64 7.27
C LEU A 298 -6.20 4.99 8.37
N ILE A 299 -4.95 5.23 7.97
CA ILE A 299 -3.85 5.63 8.85
C ILE A 299 -3.63 7.14 8.74
N PHE A 300 -3.86 7.88 9.82
CA PHE A 300 -3.44 9.28 9.90
C PHE A 300 -2.02 9.39 10.42
N SER A 301 -1.21 10.20 9.74
CA SER A 301 0.13 10.59 10.19
C SER A 301 0.59 11.84 9.45
N PRO A 302 1.21 12.83 10.12
CA PRO A 302 1.86 13.95 9.42
C PRO A 302 3.08 13.46 8.60
N PRO A 303 3.58 14.27 7.64
CA PRO A 303 4.80 13.93 6.90
C PRO A 303 6.01 13.70 7.83
N PRO A 304 6.93 12.76 7.51
CA PRO A 304 7.09 12.08 6.21
C PRO A 304 6.08 10.95 5.95
N VAL A 305 5.49 10.98 4.76
CA VAL A 305 4.40 10.08 4.33
C VAL A 305 4.93 8.74 3.83
N GLY A 306 6.17 8.69 3.32
CA GLY A 306 6.71 7.48 2.69
C GLY A 306 6.79 6.27 3.63
N VAL A 307 7.20 6.48 4.88
CA VAL A 307 7.22 5.44 5.91
C VAL A 307 5.80 4.91 6.17
N VAL A 308 4.79 5.79 6.12
CA VAL A 308 3.38 5.44 6.32
C VAL A 308 2.83 4.66 5.12
N CYS A 309 3.27 4.95 3.90
CA CYS A 309 2.96 4.15 2.72
C CYS A 309 3.47 2.70 2.86
N TYR A 310 4.62 2.50 3.49
CA TYR A 310 5.10 1.16 3.81
C TYR A 310 4.27 0.47 4.90
N ARG A 311 3.74 1.21 5.88
CA ARG A 311 2.77 0.65 6.85
C ARG A 311 1.47 0.21 6.18
N VAL A 312 0.99 0.96 5.17
CA VAL A 312 -0.16 0.58 4.34
C VAL A 312 0.10 -0.76 3.63
N TYR A 313 1.26 -0.91 2.98
CA TYR A 313 1.67 -2.17 2.35
C TYR A 313 1.77 -3.33 3.37
N CYS A 314 2.43 -3.11 4.51
CA CYS A 314 2.58 -4.14 5.55
C CYS A 314 1.23 -4.59 6.11
N CYS A 315 0.27 -3.67 6.27
CA CYS A 315 -1.09 -3.98 6.69
C CYS A 315 -1.81 -4.89 5.69
N CYS A 316 -1.67 -4.65 4.37
CA CYS A 316 -2.18 -5.55 3.33
C CYS A 316 -1.62 -6.97 3.46
N CYS A 317 -0.31 -7.10 3.70
CA CYS A 317 0.35 -8.40 3.84
C CYS A 317 -0.14 -9.25 5.03
N LEU A 318 -0.71 -8.64 6.07
CA LEU A 318 -1.31 -9.38 7.20
C LEU A 318 -2.45 -10.31 6.74
N ALA A 319 -3.14 -9.99 5.65
CA ALA A 319 -4.28 -10.75 5.12
C ALA A 319 -3.90 -11.74 4.00
N ASN A 320 -2.61 -12.01 3.78
CA ASN A 320 -2.14 -12.92 2.72
C ASN A 320 -2.60 -14.38 2.97
N VAL A 321 -3.11 -15.03 1.93
CA VAL A 321 -3.58 -16.43 1.94
C VAL A 321 -3.00 -17.14 0.72
N SER A 322 -2.44 -18.34 0.90
CA SER A 322 -1.84 -19.10 -0.22
C SER A 322 -2.70 -20.28 -0.70
N ILE A 323 -3.90 -20.47 -0.13
CA ILE A 323 -4.86 -21.48 -0.56
C ILE A 323 -5.50 -21.06 -1.90
N PRO A 324 -5.42 -21.87 -2.97
CA PRO A 324 -6.03 -21.54 -4.26
C PRO A 324 -7.55 -21.35 -4.15
N GLY A 325 -8.09 -20.32 -4.80
CA GLY A 325 -9.54 -20.03 -4.83
C GLY A 325 -10.06 -19.25 -3.61
N MET A 326 -9.36 -19.26 -2.48
CA MET A 326 -9.75 -18.48 -1.30
C MET A 326 -9.64 -16.97 -1.57
N GLY A 327 -10.66 -16.22 -1.16
CA GLY A 327 -10.73 -14.78 -1.35
C GLY A 327 -11.03 -14.31 -2.77
N VAL A 328 -11.40 -15.19 -3.71
CA VAL A 328 -11.85 -14.79 -5.06
C VAL A 328 -13.26 -14.16 -5.03
N SER A 329 -14.08 -14.54 -4.04
CA SER A 329 -15.43 -14.01 -3.81
C SER A 329 -15.46 -12.68 -3.03
N VAL A 330 -14.34 -12.25 -2.42
CA VAL A 330 -14.31 -11.10 -1.51
C VAL A 330 -13.60 -9.89 -2.15
N PRO A 331 -13.91 -8.65 -1.72
CA PRO A 331 -13.19 -7.47 -2.19
C PRO A 331 -11.67 -7.58 -1.99
N GLU A 332 -10.91 -7.19 -3.02
CA GLU A 332 -9.46 -7.21 -3.00
C GLU A 332 -8.90 -6.19 -1.99
N PHE A 333 -8.01 -6.62 -1.10
CA PHE A 333 -7.48 -5.79 0.00
C PHE A 333 -6.34 -4.88 -0.49
N ARG A 334 -6.69 -3.89 -1.30
CA ARG A 334 -5.73 -3.07 -2.06
C ARG A 334 -5.04 -1.99 -1.20
N PRO A 335 -3.72 -1.79 -1.38
CA PRO A 335 -3.03 -0.61 -0.87
C PRO A 335 -3.36 0.59 -1.77
N PHE A 336 -4.06 1.59 -1.22
CA PHE A 336 -4.30 2.87 -1.90
C PHE A 336 -3.14 3.84 -1.67
N PHE A 337 -2.31 3.56 -0.66
CA PHE A 337 -1.23 4.40 -0.17
C PHE A 337 -1.76 5.79 0.21
N TYR A 338 -1.09 6.88 -0.19
CA TYR A 338 -1.50 8.23 0.18
C TYR A 338 -2.79 8.69 -0.51
N ILE A 339 -3.71 9.20 0.30
CA ILE A 339 -4.97 9.82 -0.10
C ILE A 339 -5.14 11.22 0.51
N ASN A 340 -5.92 12.07 -0.16
CA ASN A 340 -6.29 13.40 0.31
C ASN A 340 -7.78 13.69 0.06
N VAL A 341 -8.27 14.88 0.40
CA VAL A 341 -9.67 15.31 0.22
C VAL A 341 -10.20 15.14 -1.20
N ALA A 342 -9.36 15.15 -2.24
CA ALA A 342 -9.80 14.92 -3.63
C ALA A 342 -10.20 13.45 -3.89
N ASP A 343 -9.76 12.51 -3.05
CA ASP A 343 -10.10 11.08 -3.17
C ASP A 343 -11.43 10.71 -2.51
N ILE A 344 -12.08 11.60 -1.75
CA ILE A 344 -13.30 11.31 -0.97
C ILE A 344 -14.38 10.62 -1.81
N ALA A 345 -14.70 11.17 -2.98
CA ALA A 345 -15.74 10.63 -3.86
C ALA A 345 -15.42 9.22 -4.41
N ALA A 346 -14.13 8.84 -4.50
CA ALA A 346 -13.74 7.48 -4.85
C ALA A 346 -13.89 6.54 -3.64
N LEU A 347 -13.43 6.98 -2.46
CA LEU A 347 -13.44 6.19 -1.21
C LEU A 347 -14.86 5.84 -0.75
N GLU A 348 -15.85 6.69 -1.01
CA GLU A 348 -17.27 6.40 -0.74
C GLU A 348 -17.79 5.15 -1.47
N THR A 349 -17.16 4.76 -2.59
CA THR A 349 -17.56 3.60 -3.41
C THR A 349 -16.75 2.32 -3.15
N GLU A 350 -15.63 2.43 -2.44
CA GLU A 350 -14.67 1.33 -2.29
C GLU A 350 -14.99 0.50 -1.05
N MET A 351 -15.33 -0.77 -1.25
CA MET A 351 -15.76 -1.69 -0.19
C MET A 351 -14.62 -2.13 0.75
N SER A 352 -13.37 -2.01 0.31
CA SER A 352 -12.18 -2.46 1.03
C SER A 352 -10.94 -1.75 0.55
N TYR A 353 -10.13 -1.24 1.48
CA TYR A 353 -8.85 -0.60 1.19
C TYR A 353 -7.97 -0.48 2.44
N VAL A 354 -6.67 -0.29 2.24
CA VAL A 354 -5.79 0.34 3.24
C VAL A 354 -5.18 1.60 2.64
N ALA A 355 -5.26 2.72 3.36
CA ALA A 355 -4.76 4.02 2.92
C ALA A 355 -4.12 4.81 4.06
N CYS A 356 -3.35 5.84 3.72
CA CYS A 356 -2.83 6.81 4.68
C CYS A 356 -3.09 8.26 4.25
N THR A 357 -3.16 9.18 5.21
CA THR A 357 -3.37 10.60 4.95
C THR A 357 -2.68 11.49 6.00
N THR A 358 -2.36 12.72 5.61
CA THR A 358 -1.87 13.78 6.51
C THR A 358 -2.97 14.75 6.93
N GLU A 359 -4.21 14.54 6.46
CA GLU A 359 -5.30 15.49 6.58
C GLU A 359 -6.27 15.09 7.69
N LYS A 360 -6.22 15.80 8.82
CA LYS A 360 -6.98 15.43 10.03
C LYS A 360 -8.50 15.53 9.89
N ILE A 361 -9.00 16.20 8.84
CA ILE A 361 -10.43 16.23 8.47
C ILE A 361 -11.04 14.82 8.31
N PHE A 362 -10.23 13.83 7.94
CA PHE A 362 -10.70 12.45 7.84
C PHE A 362 -11.15 11.87 9.21
N GLU A 363 -10.67 12.33 10.37
CA GLU A 363 -11.14 11.83 11.69
C GLU A 363 -12.62 12.14 11.96
N GLU A 364 -13.15 13.19 11.32
CA GLU A 364 -14.56 13.58 11.41
C GLU A 364 -15.44 12.82 10.41
N LYS A 365 -14.86 12.44 9.25
CA LYS A 365 -15.52 11.78 8.11
C LYS A 365 -15.64 10.26 8.27
N LYS A 366 -16.30 9.88 9.36
CA LYS A 366 -16.46 8.49 9.83
C LYS A 366 -17.06 7.56 8.78
N GLU A 367 -17.89 8.06 7.87
CA GLU A 367 -18.49 7.32 6.77
C GLU A 367 -17.47 6.63 5.84
N LEU A 368 -16.27 7.21 5.67
CA LEU A 368 -15.31 6.79 4.66
C LEU A 368 -14.51 5.53 5.02
N TYR A 369 -14.33 5.25 6.32
CA TYR A 369 -13.52 4.13 6.82
C TYR A 369 -14.29 3.31 7.85
N ASP A 370 -13.82 2.11 8.15
CA ASP A 370 -14.32 1.29 9.26
C ASP A 370 -13.36 1.32 10.46
N VAL A 371 -12.06 1.48 10.19
CA VAL A 371 -10.98 1.59 11.18
C VAL A 371 -10.13 2.83 10.88
N TYR A 372 -9.87 3.64 11.91
CA TYR A 372 -8.98 4.79 11.84
C TYR A 372 -7.83 4.60 12.83
N ILE A 373 -6.61 4.90 12.39
CA ILE A 373 -5.39 4.72 13.17
C ILE A 373 -4.72 6.07 13.34
N ASP A 374 -4.59 6.53 14.58
CA ASP A 374 -3.84 7.75 14.95
C ASP A 374 -2.68 7.35 15.88
N ASN A 375 -1.46 7.50 15.39
CA ASN A 375 -0.25 6.89 15.97
C ASN A 375 -0.43 5.35 16.13
N GLN A 376 -0.44 4.82 17.34
CA GLN A 376 -0.67 3.40 17.64
C GLN A 376 -2.15 3.09 18.00
N ASN A 377 -3.01 4.12 18.07
CA ASN A 377 -4.39 3.97 18.53
C ASN A 377 -5.29 3.50 17.39
N VAL A 378 -5.58 2.20 17.37
CA VAL A 378 -6.61 1.61 16.48
C VAL A 378 -7.99 1.96 17.04
N LYS A 379 -8.77 2.74 16.29
CA LYS A 379 -10.13 3.19 16.64
C LYS A 379 -11.13 2.69 15.61
N THR A 380 -12.34 2.35 16.05
CA THR A 380 -13.51 2.24 15.16
C THR A 380 -14.65 3.08 15.72
N HIS A 381 -15.55 3.54 14.85
CA HIS A 381 -16.80 4.18 15.24
C HIS A 381 -18.00 3.21 15.18
N ARG A 382 -17.82 2.01 14.60
CA ARG A 382 -18.88 1.02 14.41
C ARG A 382 -19.03 0.15 15.64
N GLU A 383 -20.22 0.15 16.26
CA GLU A 383 -20.49 -0.60 17.50
C GLU A 383 -20.22 -2.10 17.36
N SER A 384 -20.58 -2.70 16.23
CA SER A 384 -20.31 -4.12 15.94
C SER A 384 -18.83 -4.48 15.88
N LEU A 385 -17.96 -3.51 15.59
CA LEU A 385 -16.51 -3.70 15.49
C LEU A 385 -15.75 -3.37 16.78
N GLN A 386 -16.39 -2.71 17.76
CA GLN A 386 -15.77 -2.39 19.05
C GLN A 386 -15.22 -3.62 19.82
N PRO A 387 -15.88 -4.80 19.81
CA PRO A 387 -15.33 -5.98 20.48
C PRO A 387 -13.96 -6.42 19.94
N LEU A 388 -13.71 -6.20 18.64
CA LEU A 388 -12.48 -6.60 17.96
C LEU A 388 -11.24 -5.80 18.40
N LEU A 389 -11.44 -4.63 19.03
CA LEU A 389 -10.34 -3.82 19.60
C LEU A 389 -9.72 -4.43 20.87
N ARG A 390 -10.35 -5.46 21.46
CA ARG A 390 -9.90 -6.07 22.72
C ARG A 390 -8.99 -7.26 22.45
N LEU A 391 -7.72 -7.11 22.81
CA LEU A 391 -6.74 -8.20 22.83
C LEU A 391 -7.16 -9.29 23.83
N ASN A 392 -7.27 -10.53 23.35
CA ASN A 392 -7.54 -11.70 24.18
C ASN A 392 -6.27 -12.52 24.49
N SER A 393 -6.40 -13.64 25.21
CA SER A 393 -5.29 -14.53 25.55
C SER A 393 -4.66 -15.20 24.33
N ALA A 394 -5.46 -15.62 23.36
CA ALA A 394 -5.00 -16.24 22.12
C ALA A 394 -4.25 -15.23 21.20
N ASP A 395 -4.56 -13.94 21.27
CA ASP A 395 -3.80 -12.89 20.56
C ASP A 395 -2.42 -12.67 21.16
N ARG A 396 -2.35 -12.54 22.49
CA ARG A 396 -1.10 -12.41 23.24
C ARG A 396 -0.20 -13.62 23.02
N GLU A 397 -0.78 -14.81 22.98
CA GLU A 397 -0.08 -16.07 22.70
C GLU A 397 0.46 -16.16 21.26
N LYS A 398 -0.30 -15.68 20.25
CA LYS A 398 0.23 -15.52 18.88
C LYS A 398 1.40 -14.54 18.85
N TYR A 399 1.27 -13.39 19.49
CA TYR A 399 2.30 -12.35 19.49
C TYR A 399 3.58 -12.81 20.23
N ARG A 400 3.43 -13.53 21.35
CA ARG A 400 4.54 -14.18 22.06
C ARG A 400 5.31 -15.14 21.15
N LYS A 401 4.60 -16.04 20.44
CA LYS A 401 5.22 -16.97 19.48
C LYS A 401 5.95 -16.27 18.34
N LEU A 402 5.36 -15.20 17.81
CA LEU A 402 6.00 -14.38 16.78
C LEU A 402 7.31 -13.74 17.27
N CYS A 403 7.32 -13.21 18.50
CA CYS A 403 8.52 -12.69 19.15
C CYS A 403 9.58 -13.77 19.40
N GLU A 404 9.19 -14.99 19.78
CA GLU A 404 10.11 -16.11 20.01
C GLU A 404 10.74 -16.62 18.72
N GLN A 405 9.96 -16.78 17.64
CA GLN A 405 10.49 -17.12 16.32
C GLN A 405 11.47 -16.05 15.81
N ARG A 406 11.16 -14.77 16.04
CA ARG A 406 12.03 -13.64 15.69
C ARG A 406 13.34 -13.67 16.48
N GLN A 407 13.29 -13.97 17.78
CA GLN A 407 14.50 -14.12 18.60
C GLN A 407 15.37 -15.30 18.14
N LEU A 408 14.75 -16.42 17.77
CA LEU A 408 15.45 -17.59 17.24
C LEU A 408 16.14 -17.29 15.90
N LEU A 409 15.47 -16.56 15.00
CA LEU A 409 16.04 -16.10 13.73
C LEU A 409 17.29 -15.25 13.95
N LEU A 410 17.20 -14.24 14.82
CA LEU A 410 18.35 -13.36 15.13
C LEU A 410 19.52 -14.16 15.73
N TYR A 411 19.23 -15.10 16.62
CA TYR A 411 20.24 -15.99 17.19
C TYR A 411 20.94 -16.85 16.13
N SER A 412 20.20 -17.44 15.17
CA SER A 412 20.82 -18.21 14.08
C SER A 412 21.62 -17.34 13.11
N GLN A 413 21.20 -16.10 12.87
CA GLN A 413 21.98 -15.14 12.07
C GLN A 413 23.31 -14.77 12.75
N GLU A 414 23.30 -14.56 14.07
CA GLU A 414 24.49 -14.22 14.87
C GLU A 414 25.46 -15.39 15.04
N VAL A 415 24.95 -16.63 15.19
CA VAL A 415 25.76 -17.82 15.55
C VAL A 415 26.13 -18.67 14.33
N ASP A 416 25.18 -18.98 13.46
CA ASP A 416 25.38 -19.88 12.32
C ASP A 416 25.77 -19.14 11.03
N GLY A 417 25.65 -17.80 11.02
CA GLY A 417 25.99 -16.96 9.87
C GLY A 417 25.02 -17.09 8.69
N ASP A 418 23.77 -17.50 8.93
CA ASP A 418 22.75 -17.57 7.88
C ASP A 418 22.33 -16.17 7.41
N CYS A 419 22.87 -15.74 6.26
CA CYS A 419 22.47 -14.50 5.60
C CYS A 419 21.27 -14.66 4.63
N THR A 420 20.62 -15.83 4.57
CA THR A 420 19.52 -16.09 3.62
C THR A 420 18.13 -15.79 4.19
N SER A 421 17.92 -16.08 5.47
CA SER A 421 16.67 -15.78 6.19
C SER A 421 16.61 -14.32 6.63
N ASN A 422 15.47 -13.64 6.48
CA ASN A 422 15.27 -12.25 6.93
C ASN A 422 13.98 -12.07 7.76
N GLU A 423 13.91 -10.98 8.54
CA GLU A 423 12.77 -10.72 9.44
C GLU A 423 11.45 -10.51 8.66
N GLU A 424 11.48 -9.93 7.46
CA GLU A 424 10.28 -9.58 6.69
C GLU A 424 9.55 -10.84 6.22
N ASP A 425 10.30 -11.79 5.64
CA ASP A 425 9.76 -13.10 5.22
C ASP A 425 9.19 -13.86 6.42
N LEU A 426 9.88 -13.86 7.57
CA LEU A 426 9.39 -14.50 8.80
C LEU A 426 8.01 -13.96 9.20
N PHE A 427 7.84 -12.64 9.25
CA PHE A 427 6.57 -12.02 9.64
C PHE A 427 5.45 -12.30 8.62
N ILE A 428 5.74 -12.19 7.32
CA ILE A 428 4.76 -12.45 6.26
C ILE A 428 4.32 -13.91 6.29
N LEU A 429 5.27 -14.85 6.42
CA LEU A 429 4.98 -16.28 6.51
C LEU A 429 4.19 -16.62 7.77
N PHE A 430 4.50 -16.02 8.93
CA PHE A 430 3.76 -16.25 10.17
C PHE A 430 2.27 -15.91 10.04
N PHE A 431 1.94 -14.71 9.54
CA PHE A 431 0.54 -14.31 9.37
C PHE A 431 -0.15 -15.14 8.28
N MET A 432 0.54 -15.45 7.18
CA MET A 432 0.01 -16.33 6.14
C MET A 432 -0.27 -17.75 6.67
N GLU A 433 0.56 -18.29 7.58
CA GLU A 433 0.29 -19.56 8.25
C GLU A 433 -0.95 -19.47 9.15
N GLN A 434 -1.11 -18.41 9.95
CA GLN A 434 -2.32 -18.23 10.76
C GLN A 434 -3.58 -18.15 9.88
N ASN A 435 -3.51 -17.41 8.77
CA ASN A 435 -4.61 -17.23 7.83
C ASN A 435 -4.98 -18.56 7.15
N ASN A 436 -3.98 -19.27 6.61
CA ASN A 436 -4.18 -20.56 5.97
C ASN A 436 -4.79 -21.56 6.94
N ARG A 437 -4.33 -21.59 8.20
CA ARG A 437 -4.83 -22.48 9.25
C ARG A 437 -6.30 -22.24 9.56
N ILE A 438 -6.74 -20.97 9.64
CA ILE A 438 -8.15 -20.61 9.76
C ILE A 438 -8.94 -21.16 8.56
N PHE A 439 -8.54 -20.79 7.35
CA PHE A 439 -9.31 -21.13 6.14
C PHE A 439 -9.29 -22.63 5.79
N GLN A 440 -8.25 -23.37 6.16
CA GLN A 440 -8.19 -24.84 6.06
C GLN A 440 -9.24 -25.48 6.97
N THR A 441 -9.23 -25.19 8.27
CA THR A 441 -10.23 -25.73 9.21
C THR A 441 -11.66 -25.34 8.81
N LEU A 442 -11.88 -24.10 8.35
CA LEU A 442 -13.18 -23.69 7.83
C LEU A 442 -13.62 -24.49 6.59
N SER A 443 -12.71 -24.75 5.66
CA SER A 443 -13.00 -25.54 4.44
C SER A 443 -13.26 -27.01 4.77
N GLU A 444 -12.52 -27.58 5.72
CA GLU A 444 -12.70 -28.95 6.21
C GLU A 444 -14.07 -29.14 6.88
N VAL A 445 -14.47 -28.20 7.74
CA VAL A 445 -15.78 -28.25 8.41
C VAL A 445 -16.92 -28.05 7.40
N ALA A 446 -16.82 -27.06 6.51
CA ALA A 446 -17.83 -26.82 5.47
C ALA A 446 -17.98 -28.02 4.49
N GLY A 447 -16.92 -28.78 4.24
CA GLY A 447 -16.94 -30.00 3.43
C GLY A 447 -17.37 -31.27 4.17
N SER A 448 -17.65 -31.19 5.48
CA SER A 448 -18.00 -32.35 6.30
C SER A 448 -19.49 -32.71 6.26
N ALA A 449 -19.86 -33.87 6.81
CA ALA A 449 -21.25 -34.32 6.87
C ALA A 449 -22.11 -33.54 7.89
N ASP A 450 -21.48 -32.83 8.82
CA ASP A 450 -22.11 -31.96 9.82
C ASP A 450 -21.29 -30.65 9.89
N PRO A 451 -21.65 -29.62 9.10
CA PRO A 451 -20.85 -28.40 8.92
C PRO A 451 -20.99 -27.47 10.14
N THR A 452 -20.54 -27.97 11.30
CA THR A 452 -20.79 -27.40 12.62
C THR A 452 -19.45 -27.05 13.29
N LEU A 453 -19.26 -25.77 13.60
CA LEU A 453 -18.06 -25.25 14.24
C LEU A 453 -18.16 -25.35 15.77
N SER A 454 -17.21 -26.08 16.37
CA SER A 454 -17.08 -26.26 17.81
C SER A 454 -16.02 -25.33 18.42
N ALA A 455 -16.01 -25.22 19.75
CA ALA A 455 -14.92 -24.56 20.48
C ALA A 455 -13.56 -25.24 20.26
N GLU A 456 -13.51 -26.52 19.90
CA GLU A 456 -12.27 -27.20 19.52
C GLU A 456 -11.77 -26.72 18.15
N HIS A 457 -12.65 -26.58 17.15
CA HIS A 457 -12.28 -26.00 15.86
C HIS A 457 -11.74 -24.56 16.02
N MET A 458 -12.34 -23.75 16.89
CA MET A 458 -11.83 -22.39 17.17
C MET A 458 -10.42 -22.41 17.80
N ARG A 459 -10.16 -23.26 18.79
CA ARG A 459 -8.80 -23.43 19.35
C ARG A 459 -7.82 -24.00 18.33
N ALA A 460 -8.28 -24.92 17.47
CA ALA A 460 -7.49 -25.49 16.38
C ALA A 460 -7.10 -24.42 15.35
N MET A 461 -7.92 -23.39 15.13
CA MET A 461 -7.60 -22.19 14.34
C MET A 461 -6.73 -21.15 15.09
N GLY A 462 -6.43 -21.36 16.37
CA GLY A 462 -5.69 -20.39 17.21
C GLY A 462 -6.55 -19.21 17.69
N LEU A 463 -7.87 -19.33 17.67
CA LEU A 463 -8.83 -18.31 18.10
C LEU A 463 -9.38 -18.62 19.50
N ASP A 464 -9.76 -17.59 20.26
CA ASP A 464 -10.45 -17.75 21.54
C ASP A 464 -11.95 -18.05 21.32
N PRO A 465 -12.49 -19.18 21.80
CA PRO A 465 -13.88 -19.59 21.51
C PRO A 465 -14.98 -18.60 21.92
N HIS A 466 -14.71 -17.73 22.89
CA HIS A 466 -15.70 -16.76 23.39
C HIS A 466 -15.46 -15.36 22.83
N SER A 467 -14.20 -14.92 22.83
CA SER A 467 -13.81 -13.55 22.48
C SER A 467 -13.73 -13.33 20.97
N ASP A 468 -13.26 -14.33 20.21
CA ASP A 468 -13.14 -14.26 18.75
C ASP A 468 -14.40 -14.76 18.03
N ARG A 469 -15.49 -15.05 18.77
CA ARG A 469 -16.76 -15.47 18.19
C ARG A 469 -17.33 -14.43 17.21
N GLY A 470 -17.28 -13.15 17.56
CA GLY A 470 -17.74 -12.07 16.67
C GLY A 470 -16.87 -11.95 15.42
N PHE A 471 -15.55 -12.01 15.58
CA PHE A 471 -14.59 -12.05 14.47
C PHE A 471 -14.89 -13.19 13.50
N LEU A 472 -15.15 -14.39 14.03
CA LEU A 472 -15.41 -15.57 13.21
C LEU A 472 -16.74 -15.47 12.46
N ILE A 473 -17.80 -14.92 13.07
CA ILE A 473 -19.08 -14.70 12.39
C ILE A 473 -18.92 -13.71 11.22
N ASP A 474 -18.29 -12.55 11.47
CA ASP A 474 -17.96 -11.58 10.42
C ASP A 474 -17.12 -12.20 9.28
N LEU A 475 -16.21 -13.13 9.62
CA LEU A 475 -15.34 -13.81 8.66
C LEU A 475 -16.12 -14.83 7.80
N LEU A 476 -17.05 -15.57 8.40
CA LEU A 476 -17.91 -16.50 7.67
C LEU A 476 -18.83 -15.76 6.69
N GLU A 477 -19.44 -14.66 7.13
CA GLU A 477 -20.29 -13.81 6.29
C GLU A 477 -19.52 -13.25 5.10
N ILE A 478 -18.35 -12.62 5.33
CA ILE A 478 -17.63 -11.94 4.24
C ILE A 478 -16.99 -12.91 3.24
N TYR A 479 -16.53 -14.09 3.66
CA TYR A 479 -15.99 -15.11 2.74
C TYR A 479 -17.07 -16.04 2.15
N GLY A 480 -18.32 -15.95 2.61
CA GLY A 480 -19.44 -16.76 2.12
C GLY A 480 -19.34 -18.24 2.48
N ILE A 481 -18.86 -18.54 3.69
CA ILE A 481 -18.63 -19.91 4.17
C ILE A 481 -19.83 -20.38 4.98
N ASP A 482 -20.56 -21.38 4.48
CA ASP A 482 -21.77 -21.91 5.09
C ASP A 482 -21.44 -22.99 6.14
N VAL A 483 -21.43 -22.58 7.42
CA VAL A 483 -21.23 -23.45 8.59
C VAL A 483 -22.02 -22.92 9.79
N MET A 484 -22.58 -23.81 10.60
CA MET A 484 -23.28 -23.45 11.83
C MET A 484 -22.31 -23.35 13.00
N LEU A 485 -22.25 -22.19 13.66
CA LEU A 485 -21.45 -22.03 14.87
C LEU A 485 -22.23 -22.51 16.10
N VAL A 486 -21.72 -23.52 16.81
CA VAL A 486 -22.34 -23.98 18.07
C VAL A 486 -22.26 -22.87 19.11
N ILE A 487 -23.42 -22.51 19.64
CA ILE A 487 -23.49 -21.68 20.84
C ILE A 487 -23.42 -22.63 22.03
N ASP A 488 -22.21 -22.82 22.57
CA ASP A 488 -22.03 -23.36 23.93
C ASP A 488 -22.61 -22.34 24.91
N ASN A 489 -23.93 -22.38 25.05
CA ASN A 489 -24.66 -21.61 26.05
C ASN A 489 -24.26 -22.21 27.40
N PRO A 490 -23.56 -21.47 28.30
CA PRO A 490 -23.21 -22.00 29.61
C PRO A 490 -24.51 -22.36 30.33
N CYS A 491 -24.76 -23.66 30.48
CA CYS A 491 -26.07 -24.18 30.86
C CYS A 491 -26.58 -23.49 32.13
N CYS A 492 -27.86 -23.10 32.12
CA CYS A 492 -28.55 -22.68 33.34
C CYS A 492 -28.29 -23.72 34.44
N PRO A 493 -27.97 -23.31 35.68
CA PRO A 493 -27.76 -24.25 36.76
C PRO A 493 -29.04 -25.07 36.94
N SER A 494 -28.92 -26.38 36.79
CA SER A 494 -30.01 -27.32 37.04
C SER A 494 -30.41 -27.24 38.50
N HIS A 495 -31.55 -26.60 38.79
CA HIS A 495 -32.20 -26.73 40.08
C HIS A 495 -32.71 -28.16 40.24
N SER A 496 -32.08 -28.91 41.14
CA SER A 496 -32.53 -30.18 41.71
C SER A 496 -32.48 -30.09 43.23
#